data_AF-A0A5Q0ENL3-F1
#
_entry.id   AF-A0A5Q0ENL3-F1
#
_cell.length_a   1.000
_cell.length_b   1.000
_cell.length_c   1.000
_cell.angle_alpha   90.00
_cell.angle_beta   90.00
_cell.angle_gamma   90.00
#
_symmetry.space_group_name_H-M   'P 1'
#
loop_
_entity.id
_entity.type
_entity.pdbx_description
1 polymer ?
#
loop_
_entity_poly.entity_id
_entity_poly.type
_entity_poly.pdbx_seq_one_letter_code
_entity_poly.pdbx_strand_id
1 'polypeptide(L)' 'MADSSTNPGSSITPDSLCLGVILSELEADLTYCDARISLIGPDPDTPYQRAQLKAFRILQRQLAAGLQEHQQQMDSLRER' A
#
# COMPACT_ATOMS: atom_id res chain seq x y z
N MET A 1 -40.75 -28.18 7.50
CA MET A 1 -40.47 -26.77 7.21
C MET A 1 -38.98 -26.68 6.95
N ALA A 2 -38.59 -26.57 5.68
CA ALA A 2 -37.24 -26.29 5.26
C ALA A 2 -37.25 -24.88 4.66
N ASP A 3 -36.31 -24.04 5.08
CA ASP A 3 -35.60 -23.05 4.25
C ASP A 3 -34.49 -22.42 5.11
N SER A 4 -33.22 -22.73 4.84
CA SER A 4 -32.33 -21.95 3.96
C SER A 4 -31.78 -20.73 4.73
N SER A 5 -30.65 -20.86 5.42
CA SER A 5 -29.27 -20.58 4.94
C SER A 5 -29.00 -19.10 4.60
N THR A 6 -27.79 -18.63 4.95
CA THR A 6 -27.13 -17.34 4.58
C THR A 6 -27.57 -16.10 5.39
N ASN A 7 -26.75 -15.43 6.21
CA ASN A 7 -25.43 -14.82 5.92
C ASN A 7 -24.66 -14.57 7.24
N PRO A 8 -23.38 -14.96 7.39
CA PRO A 8 -22.51 -14.35 8.39
C PRO A 8 -22.19 -12.95 7.88
N GLY A 9 -22.92 -11.95 8.36
CA GLY A 9 -22.67 -10.55 8.04
C GLY A 9 -21.23 -10.21 8.43
N SER A 10 -20.37 -10.09 7.42
CA SER A 10 -19.02 -9.57 7.54
C SER A 10 -19.11 -8.18 8.18
N SER A 11 -18.93 -8.13 9.50
CA SER A 11 -18.92 -6.90 10.29
C SER A 11 -17.63 -6.16 9.95
N ILE A 12 -17.66 -5.40 8.86
CA ILE A 12 -16.58 -4.47 8.55
C ILE A 12 -16.51 -3.47 9.70
N THR A 13 -15.45 -3.54 10.51
CA THR A 13 -15.23 -2.59 11.60
C THR A 13 -14.76 -1.25 11.02
N PRO A 14 -15.10 -0.11 11.67
CA PRO A 14 -14.61 1.20 11.22
C PRO A 14 -13.08 1.27 11.15
N ASP A 15 -12.39 0.52 12.02
CA ASP A 15 -10.93 0.40 12.00
C ASP A 15 -10.43 -0.30 10.73
N SER A 16 -11.12 -1.34 10.25
CA SER A 16 -10.80 -2.02 8.99
C SER A 16 -11.03 -1.14 7.76
N LEU A 17 -12.03 -0.25 7.78
CA LEU A 17 -12.25 0.71 6.70
C LEU A 17 -11.14 1.76 6.65
N CYS A 18 -10.77 2.30 7.81
CA CYS A 18 -9.68 3.27 7.94
C CYS A 18 -8.36 2.69 7.42
N LEU A 19 -8.02 1.46 7.83
CA LEU A 19 -6.82 0.76 7.35
C LEU A 19 -6.88 0.49 5.84
N GLY A 20 -8.04 0.13 5.29
CA GLY A 20 -8.19 -0.07 3.85
C GLY A 20 -7.90 1.18 3.01
N VAL A 21 -8.30 2.37 3.51
CA VAL A 21 -7.98 3.65 2.86
C VAL A 21 -6.48 3.90 2.92
N ILE A 22 -5.85 3.74 4.09
CA ILE A 22 -4.40 3.94 4.26
C ILE A 22 -3.60 3.00 3.34
N LEU A 23 -3.99 1.73 3.24
CA LEU A 23 -3.35 0.78 2.33
C LEU A 23 -3.46 1.23 0.87
N SER A 24 -4.66 1.68 0.45
CA SER A 24 -4.89 2.17 -0.91
C SER A 24 -4.03 3.42 -1.23
N GLU A 25 -3.89 4.33 -0.27
CA GLU A 25 -3.04 5.52 -0.39
C GLU A 25 -1.56 5.13 -0.53
N LEU A 26 -1.08 4.21 0.32
CA LEU A 26 0.30 3.72 0.26
C LEU A 26 0.61 2.99 -1.06
N GLU A 27 -0.33 2.19 -1.58
CA GLU A 27 -0.20 1.54 -2.90
C GLU A 27 -0.14 2.56 -4.05
N ALA A 28 -0.96 3.61 -3.99
CA ALA A 28 -0.94 4.68 -4.97
C ALA A 28 0.40 5.43 -4.96
N ASP A 29 0.91 5.76 -3.77
CA ASP A 29 2.20 6.44 -3.61
C ASP A 29 3.39 5.57 -4.06
N LEU A 30 3.35 4.26 -3.81
CA LEU A 30 4.33 3.31 -4.34
C LEU A 30 4.31 3.29 -5.87
N THR A 31 3.13 3.20 -6.47
CA THR A 31 2.94 3.22 -7.92
C THR A 31 3.48 4.53 -8.52
N TYR A 32 3.25 5.65 -7.85
CA TYR A 32 3.83 6.93 -8.26
C TYR A 32 5.36 6.92 -8.20
N CYS A 33 5.96 6.39 -7.13
CA CYS A 33 7.41 6.25 -7.03
C CYS A 33 7.98 5.39 -8.17
N ASP A 34 7.34 4.25 -8.48
CA ASP A 34 7.74 3.38 -9.58
C ASP A 34 7.67 4.06 -10.94
N ALA A 35 6.61 4.83 -11.19
CA ALA A 35 6.47 5.62 -12.41
C ALA A 35 7.59 6.67 -12.52
N ARG A 36 7.93 7.35 -11.42
CA ARG A 36 9.01 8.35 -11.39
C ARG A 36 10.39 7.73 -11.59
N ILE A 37 10.66 6.58 -10.99
CA ILE A 37 11.92 5.83 -11.17
C ILE A 37 12.04 5.36 -12.62
N SER A 38 10.96 4.80 -13.17
CA SER A 38 10.92 4.31 -14.55
C SER A 38 11.13 5.43 -15.57
N LEU A 39 10.57 6.62 -15.31
CA LEU A 39 10.76 7.81 -16.14
C LEU A 39 12.20 8.32 -16.12
N ILE A 40 12.89 8.25 -14.98
CA ILE A 40 14.31 8.63 -14.89
C ILE A 40 15.20 7.61 -15.62
N GLY A 41 14.84 6.33 -15.56
CA GLY A 41 15.58 5.24 -16.19
C GLY A 41 16.81 4.78 -15.39
N PRO A 42 17.50 3.74 -15.87
CA PRO A 42 18.63 3.13 -15.17
C PRO A 42 19.90 4.00 -15.18
N ASP A 43 20.08 4.83 -16.21
CA ASP A 43 21.27 5.64 -16.44
C ASP A 43 20.94 7.14 -16.42
N PRO A 44 20.88 7.77 -15.23
CA PRO A 44 20.55 9.20 -15.10
C PRO A 44 21.70 10.11 -15.58
N ASP A 45 21.42 10.91 -16.60
CA ASP A 45 22.37 11.83 -17.25
C ASP A 45 22.90 12.92 -16.30
N THR A 46 22.04 13.43 -15.43
CA THR A 46 22.34 14.61 -14.59
C THR A 46 22.51 14.27 -13.11
N PRO A 47 23.32 15.04 -12.36
CA PRO A 47 23.37 14.94 -10.90
C PRO A 47 21.99 15.08 -10.24
N TYR A 48 21.13 15.90 -10.82
CA TYR A 48 19.76 16.10 -10.37
C TYR A 48 18.92 14.83 -10.51
N GLN A 49 18.94 14.16 -11.68
CA GLN A 49 18.26 12.88 -11.87
C GLN A 49 18.81 11.79 -10.94
N ARG A 50 20.13 11.75 -10.71
CA ARG A 50 20.73 10.83 -9.72
C ARG A 50 20.18 11.06 -8.31
N ALA A 51 20.07 12.32 -7.90
CA ALA A 51 19.51 12.68 -6.61
C ALA A 51 18.02 12.33 -6.52
N GLN A 52 17.24 12.60 -7.57
CA GLN A 52 15.83 12.21 -7.65
C GLN A 52 15.66 10.69 -7.56
N LEU A 53 16.43 9.92 -8.33
CA LEU A 53 16.40 8.46 -8.30
C LEU A 53 16.70 7.92 -6.90
N LYS A 54 17.71 8.48 -6.23
CA LYS A 54 18.03 8.14 -4.84
C LYS A 54 16.88 8.47 -3.89
N ALA A 55 16.26 9.64 -4.03
CA ALA A 55 15.15 10.08 -3.19
C ALA A 55 13.93 9.16 -3.35
N PHE A 56 13.50 8.88 -4.58
CA PHE A 56 12.36 7.98 -4.83
C PHE A 56 12.61 6.56 -4.35
N ARG A 57 13.84 6.02 -4.49
CA ARG A 57 14.20 4.70 -3.93
C ARG A 57 14.22 4.66 -2.39
N ILE A 58 14.50 5.78 -1.73
CA ILE A 58 14.40 5.87 -0.27
C ILE A 58 12.94 5.92 0.13
N LEU A 59 12.16 6.78 -0.51
CA LEU A 59 10.73 6.93 -0.25
C LEU A 59 9.96 5.62 -0.49
N GLN A 60 10.22 4.93 -1.61
CA GLN A 60 9.63 3.63 -1.92
C GLN A 60 9.87 2.60 -0.81
N ARG A 61 11.08 2.55 -0.25
CA ARG A 61 11.39 1.62 0.87
C ARG A 61 10.61 1.95 2.14
N GLN A 62 10.44 3.24 2.44
CA GLN A 62 9.67 3.68 3.60
C GLN A 62 8.18 3.38 3.42
N LEU A 63 7.62 3.67 2.25
CA LEU A 63 6.23 3.37 1.91
C LEU A 63 5.96 1.87 1.92
N ALA A 64 6.87 1.05 1.36
CA ALA A 64 6.71 -0.40 1.36
C ALA A 64 6.75 -0.99 2.79
N ALA A 65 7.61 -0.47 3.66
CA ALA A 65 7.63 -0.86 5.07
C ALA A 65 6.30 -0.48 5.77
N GLY A 66 5.80 0.73 5.51
CA GLY A 66 4.50 1.17 6.02
C GLY A 66 3.35 0.29 5.53
N LEU A 67 3.33 -0.06 4.24
CA LEU A 67 2.33 -0.93 3.65
C LEU A 67 2.35 -2.31 4.32
N GLN A 68 3.54 -2.90 4.51
CA GLN A 68 3.68 -4.18 5.18
C GLN A 68 3.17 -4.14 6.63
N GLU A 69 3.46 -3.08 7.38
CA GLU A 69 2.98 -2.92 8.75
C GLU A 69 1.45 -2.85 8.82
N HIS A 70 0.83 -2.00 7.98
CA HIS A 70 -0.63 -1.84 7.97
C HIS A 70 -1.35 -3.10 7.44
N GLN A 71 -0.71 -3.83 6.51
CA GLN A 71 -1.23 -5.10 6.02
C GLN A 71 -1.28 -6.15 7.15
N GLN A 72 -0.20 -6.26 7.94
CA GLN A 72 -0.16 -7.15 9.11
C GLN A 72 -1.22 -6.79 10.17
N GLN A 73 -1.46 -5.49 10.37
CA GLN A 73 -2.52 -5.01 11.26
C GLN A 73 -3.91 -5.40 10.75
N MET A 74 -4.16 -5.23 9.44
CA MET A 74 -5.44 -5.61 8.84
C MET A 74 -5.68 -7.11 8.91
N ASP A 75 -4.66 -7.93 8.64
CA ASP A 75 -4.76 -9.39 8.73
C ASP A 75 -5.04 -9.84 10.18
N SER A 76 -4.37 -9.20 11.16
CA SER A 76 -4.62 -9.45 12.59
C SER A 76 -6.05 -9.07 13.03
N LEU A 77 -6.69 -8.10 12.38
CA LEU A 77 -8.09 -7.74 12.64
C LEU A 77 -9.08 -8.70 12.00
N ARG A 78 -8.71 -9.36 10.89
CA ARG A 78 -9.55 -10.33 10.18
C ARG A 78 -9.58 -11.71 10.86
N GLU A 79 -8.53 -12.04 11.63
CA GLU A 79 -8.44 -13.28 12.40
C GLU A 79 -9.15 -13.23 13.76
N ARG A 80 -9.66 -12.05 14.15
CA ARG A 80 -10.42 -11.82 15.39
C ARG A 80 -11.92 -11.94 15.18
#